data_AF-A0AAU5W990-F1
#
_entry.id   AF-A0AAU5W990-F1
#
_cell.length_a   1.000
_cell.length_b   1.000
_cell.length_c   1.000
_cell.angle_alpha   90.00
_cell.angle_beta   90.00
_cell.angle_gamma   90.00
#
_symmetry.space_group_name_H-M   'P 1'
#
loop_
_entity.id
_entity.type
_entity.pdbx_description
1 polymer ?
#
loop_
_entity_poly.entity_id
_entity_poly.type
_entity_poly.pdbx_seq_one_letter_code
_entity_poly.pdbx_strand_id
1 'polypeptide(L)'
;MILVMVPDELLAGAPLVWALPVDASCAAAARSRVRAVLRAMAVPEGVVGDAVTIVSELAANAFVHGFDDQSPDAPPELVMYRRDVEIVTKVFDSAPWIGRLPRRCVRPDLYAESGRGLEMVNALTAEHGGSWGVHRTRSRLSAAAVSGKVAYFALPIPEPHPVVRSAPDCRTAGRVLEAALMARGLKPVHRCEGLGMAVLSVRPEITVFARQGGFSLTTPLTGTVRYPLAEVVEVSEVVVWCNEELDAG
;
A
#
# COMPACT_ATOMS: atom_id res chain seq x y z
N MET A 1 3.98 1.88 -32.46
CA MET A 1 3.96 1.07 -31.22
C MET A 1 4.98 1.69 -30.28
N ILE A 2 4.55 2.53 -29.34
CA ILE A 2 5.44 3.14 -28.35
C ILE A 2 5.65 2.07 -27.28
N LEU A 3 6.88 1.59 -27.08
CA LEU A 3 7.22 0.77 -25.92
C LEU A 3 6.94 1.62 -24.67
N VAL A 4 5.90 1.28 -23.92
CA VAL A 4 5.70 1.85 -22.59
C VAL A 4 6.62 1.06 -21.67
N MET A 5 7.76 1.65 -21.30
CA MET A 5 8.71 1.04 -20.38
C MET A 5 8.05 0.89 -18.99
N VAL A 6 8.23 -0.27 -18.35
CA VAL A 6 7.87 -0.41 -16.94
C VAL A 6 8.71 0.59 -16.14
N PRO A 7 8.12 1.38 -15.22
CA PRO A 7 8.90 2.30 -14.40
C PRO A 7 10.01 1.57 -13.63
N ASP A 8 11.24 2.05 -13.73
CA ASP A 8 12.42 1.45 -13.09
C ASP A 8 12.23 1.37 -11.56
N GLU A 9 11.51 2.31 -10.97
CA GLU A 9 11.17 2.31 -9.55
C GLU A 9 10.35 1.08 -9.17
N LEU A 10 9.35 0.74 -9.98
CA LEU A 10 8.49 -0.42 -9.73
C LEU A 10 9.27 -1.73 -9.94
N LEU A 11 10.17 -1.75 -10.92
CA LEU A 11 11.12 -2.84 -11.14
C LEU A 11 12.16 -2.95 -10.03
N ALA A 12 12.51 -1.86 -9.35
CA ALA A 12 13.38 -1.85 -8.17
C ALA A 12 12.63 -2.20 -6.86
N GLY A 13 11.29 -2.31 -6.91
CA GLY A 13 10.45 -2.54 -5.74
C GLY A 13 10.17 -1.27 -4.92
N ALA A 14 10.53 -0.11 -5.43
CA ALA A 14 10.17 1.18 -4.86
C ALA A 14 8.70 1.52 -5.19
N PRO A 15 8.02 2.31 -4.34
CA PRO A 15 6.64 2.67 -4.57
C PRO A 15 6.54 3.81 -5.57
N LEU A 16 5.64 3.68 -6.53
CA LEU A 16 5.14 4.80 -7.32
C LEU A 16 4.05 5.51 -6.54
N VAL A 17 4.11 6.83 -6.46
CA VAL A 17 3.17 7.63 -5.66
C VAL A 17 2.69 8.83 -6.49
N TRP A 18 1.37 9.05 -6.53
CA TRP A 18 0.76 10.20 -7.19
C TRP A 18 -0.24 10.87 -6.26
N ALA A 19 -0.21 12.20 -6.19
CA ALA A 19 -1.33 12.97 -5.66
C ALA A 19 -2.51 12.85 -6.63
N LEU A 20 -3.68 12.55 -6.10
CA LEU A 20 -4.93 12.54 -6.86
C LEU A 20 -5.62 13.91 -6.73
N PRO A 21 -6.37 14.34 -7.76
CA PRO A 21 -7.21 15.52 -7.68
C PRO A 21 -8.18 15.46 -6.49
N VAL A 22 -8.43 16.62 -5.89
CA VAL A 22 -9.38 16.81 -4.78
C VAL A 22 -10.80 17.11 -5.26
N ASP A 23 -11.09 16.79 -6.52
CA ASP A 23 -12.35 17.07 -7.20
C ASP A 23 -12.92 15.79 -7.85
N ALA A 24 -14.05 15.90 -8.55
CA ALA A 24 -14.73 14.79 -9.19
C ALA A 24 -13.88 14.03 -10.24
N SER A 25 -12.72 14.58 -10.66
CA SER A 25 -11.78 13.89 -11.56
C SER A 25 -10.87 12.88 -10.84
N CYS A 26 -10.90 12.79 -9.51
CA CYS A 26 -10.10 11.87 -8.68
C CYS A 26 -10.08 10.43 -9.23
N ALA A 27 -11.26 9.82 -9.40
CA ALA A 27 -11.38 8.46 -9.90
C ALA A 27 -10.87 8.32 -11.35
N ALA A 28 -11.09 9.32 -12.20
CA ALA A 28 -10.59 9.31 -13.58
C ALA A 28 -9.05 9.34 -13.64
N ALA A 29 -8.42 10.16 -12.78
CA ALA A 29 -6.98 10.21 -12.65
C ALA A 29 -6.42 8.87 -12.16
N ALA A 30 -7.02 8.27 -11.13
CA ALA A 30 -6.61 6.96 -10.60
C ALA A 30 -6.68 5.86 -11.67
N ARG A 31 -7.80 5.76 -12.40
CA ARG A 31 -7.97 4.82 -13.53
C ARG A 31 -6.90 4.99 -14.59
N SER A 32 -6.56 6.23 -14.95
CA SER A 32 -5.55 6.52 -15.97
C SER A 32 -4.17 6.03 -15.54
N ARG A 33 -3.76 6.32 -14.30
CA ARG A 33 -2.46 5.91 -13.74
C ARG A 33 -2.34 4.39 -13.62
N VAL A 34 -3.32 3.73 -13.02
CA VAL A 34 -3.32 2.26 -12.86
C VAL A 34 -3.27 1.57 -14.22
N ARG A 35 -4.11 2.00 -15.17
CA ARG A 35 -4.10 1.43 -16.52
C ARG A 35 -2.74 1.56 -17.20
N ALA A 36 -2.11 2.73 -17.10
CA ALA A 36 -0.82 2.98 -17.72
C ALA A 36 0.26 2.04 -17.16
N VAL A 37 0.32 1.89 -15.82
CA VAL A 37 1.30 1.02 -15.16
C VAL A 37 1.06 -0.45 -15.50
N LEU A 38 -0.17 -0.95 -15.36
CA LEU A 38 -0.45 -2.37 -15.61
C LEU A 38 -0.22 -2.75 -17.08
N ARG A 39 -0.54 -1.86 -18.03
CA ARG A 39 -0.21 -2.08 -19.44
C ARG A 39 1.29 -2.09 -19.72
N ALA A 40 2.04 -1.20 -19.07
CA ALA A 40 3.51 -1.20 -19.18
C ALA A 40 4.10 -2.53 -18.70
N MET A 41 3.49 -3.12 -17.67
CA MET A 41 3.83 -4.45 -17.13
C MET A 41 3.28 -5.62 -17.96
N ALA A 42 2.67 -5.37 -19.12
CA ALA A 42 2.04 -6.39 -19.97
C ALA A 42 1.01 -7.26 -19.25
N VAL A 43 0.31 -6.72 -18.24
CA VAL A 43 -0.80 -7.39 -17.57
C VAL A 43 -1.97 -7.58 -18.55
N PRO A 44 -2.64 -8.75 -18.58
CA PRO A 44 -3.76 -9.02 -19.47
C PRO A 44 -4.88 -7.98 -19.34
N GLU A 45 -5.45 -7.55 -20.46
CA GLU A 45 -6.45 -6.46 -20.49
C GLU A 45 -7.69 -6.74 -19.63
N GLY A 46 -8.08 -8.01 -19.43
CA GLY A 46 -9.15 -8.36 -18.48
C GLY A 46 -8.82 -7.94 -17.05
N VAL A 47 -7.63 -8.32 -16.57
CA VAL A 47 -7.12 -7.93 -15.24
C VAL A 47 -6.94 -6.41 -15.15
N VAL A 48 -6.47 -5.76 -16.22
CA VAL A 48 -6.37 -4.28 -16.28
C VAL A 48 -7.75 -3.63 -16.13
N GLY A 49 -8.76 -4.16 -16.82
CA GLY A 49 -10.14 -3.68 -16.74
C GLY A 49 -10.68 -3.76 -15.33
N ASP A 50 -10.49 -4.89 -14.67
CA ASP A 50 -10.99 -5.12 -13.31
C ASP A 50 -10.24 -4.28 -12.28
N ALA A 51 -8.91 -4.18 -12.38
CA ALA A 51 -8.10 -3.31 -11.52
C ALA A 51 -8.51 -1.83 -11.65
N VAL A 52 -8.82 -1.39 -12.87
CA VAL A 52 -9.32 -0.04 -13.15
C VAL A 52 -10.70 0.18 -12.50
N THR A 53 -11.57 -0.82 -12.55
CA THR A 53 -12.89 -0.75 -11.88
C THR A 53 -12.72 -0.67 -10.38
N ILE A 54 -11.91 -1.56 -9.79
CA ILE A 54 -11.60 -1.57 -8.36
C ILE A 54 -11.04 -0.22 -7.91
N VAL A 55 -9.98 0.29 -8.57
CA VAL A 55 -9.37 1.57 -8.14
C VAL A 55 -10.32 2.75 -8.31
N SER A 56 -11.25 2.69 -9.29
CA SER A 56 -12.27 3.72 -9.47
C SER A 56 -13.18 3.80 -8.26
N GLU A 57 -13.63 2.66 -7.74
CA GLU A 57 -14.46 2.60 -6.53
C GLU A 57 -13.69 3.08 -5.30
N LEU A 58 -12.43 2.64 -5.13
CA LEU A 58 -11.61 3.07 -4.00
C LEU A 58 -11.35 4.58 -4.02
N ALA A 59 -11.05 5.14 -5.19
CA ALA A 59 -10.84 6.59 -5.36
C ALA A 59 -12.13 7.40 -5.22
N ALA A 60 -13.26 6.87 -5.68
CA ALA A 60 -14.57 7.49 -5.45
C ALA A 60 -14.92 7.51 -3.95
N ASN A 61 -14.69 6.41 -3.23
CA ASN A 61 -14.89 6.34 -1.78
C ASN A 61 -13.96 7.30 -1.03
N ALA A 62 -12.69 7.39 -1.43
CA ALA A 62 -11.74 8.35 -0.87
C ALA A 62 -12.17 9.80 -1.11
N PHE A 63 -12.75 10.11 -2.28
CA PHE A 63 -13.33 11.42 -2.54
C PHE A 63 -14.60 11.67 -1.71
N VAL A 64 -15.59 10.76 -1.73
CA VAL A 64 -16.83 10.96 -0.99
C VAL A 64 -16.60 11.11 0.52
N HIS A 65 -15.69 10.32 1.10
CA HIS A 65 -15.43 10.34 2.54
C HIS A 65 -14.31 11.30 2.97
N GLY A 66 -13.43 11.70 2.05
CA GLY A 66 -12.33 12.63 2.31
C GLY A 66 -12.74 14.10 2.31
N PHE A 67 -13.94 14.42 1.81
CA PHE A 67 -14.40 15.79 1.57
C PHE A 67 -15.77 16.11 2.20
N ASP A 68 -16.16 15.42 3.28
CA ASP A 68 -17.34 15.79 4.09
C ASP A 68 -17.11 17.18 4.74
N ASP A 69 -17.60 18.25 4.09
CA ASP A 69 -17.62 19.68 4.46
C ASP A 69 -16.33 20.35 4.98
N GLN A 70 -15.22 19.61 5.05
CA GLN A 70 -13.90 20.08 5.49
C GLN A 70 -12.85 19.77 4.42
N SER A 71 -11.98 20.73 4.13
CA SER A 71 -10.80 20.49 3.29
C SER A 71 -9.92 19.43 3.97
N PRO A 72 -9.47 18.39 3.25
CA PRO A 72 -8.65 17.35 3.85
C PRO A 72 -7.27 17.92 4.22
N ASP A 73 -6.72 17.41 5.33
CA ASP A 73 -5.36 17.74 5.79
C ASP A 73 -4.28 17.32 4.77
N ALA A 74 -4.58 16.33 3.91
CA ALA A 74 -3.73 15.94 2.81
C ALA A 74 -4.56 15.52 1.58
N PRO A 75 -4.11 15.82 0.35
CA PRO A 75 -4.78 15.33 -0.85
C PRO A 75 -4.75 13.79 -0.88
N PRO A 76 -5.76 13.14 -1.49
CA PRO A 76 -5.73 11.69 -1.66
C PRO A 76 -4.50 11.25 -2.47
N GLU A 77 -3.95 10.08 -2.16
CA GLU A 77 -2.75 9.56 -2.83
C GLU A 77 -3.01 8.19 -3.44
N LEU A 78 -2.56 7.97 -4.67
CA LEU A 78 -2.46 6.66 -5.28
C LEU A 78 -1.04 6.15 -5.10
N VAL A 79 -0.89 4.96 -4.51
CA VAL A 79 0.39 4.29 -4.34
C VAL A 79 0.34 2.92 -5.01
N MET A 80 1.36 2.60 -5.81
CA MET A 80 1.54 1.28 -6.42
C MET A 80 2.92 0.75 -6.14
N TYR A 81 3.03 -0.50 -5.70
CA TYR A 81 4.31 -1.18 -5.54
C TYR A 81 4.17 -2.68 -5.76
N ARG A 82 5.27 -3.33 -6.13
CA ARG A 82 5.33 -4.78 -6.30
C ARG A 82 5.64 -5.45 -4.96
N ARG A 83 4.85 -6.46 -4.62
CA ARG A 83 5.07 -7.39 -3.49
C ARG A 83 5.14 -8.79 -4.08
N ASP A 84 6.31 -9.41 -4.06
CA ASP A 84 6.57 -10.69 -4.72
C ASP A 84 6.00 -10.79 -6.16
N VAL A 85 4.96 -11.62 -6.34
CA VAL A 85 4.24 -11.87 -7.60
C VAL A 85 2.93 -11.08 -7.70
N GLU A 86 2.73 -10.08 -6.84
CA GLU A 86 1.55 -9.22 -6.81
C GLU A 86 1.91 -7.76 -7.06
N ILE A 87 0.95 -7.03 -7.64
CA ILE A 87 0.95 -5.57 -7.64
C ILE A 87 -0.04 -5.10 -6.58
N VAL A 88 0.46 -4.37 -5.59
CA VAL A 88 -0.35 -3.74 -4.55
C VAL A 88 -0.69 -2.33 -5.00
N THR A 89 -1.97 -2.00 -5.04
CA THR A 89 -2.50 -0.67 -5.34
C THR A 89 -3.27 -0.15 -4.14
N LYS A 90 -2.90 1.04 -3.70
CA LYS A 90 -3.40 1.68 -2.47
C LYS A 90 -3.95 3.07 -2.81
N VAL A 91 -5.09 3.41 -2.22
CA VAL A 91 -5.66 4.76 -2.25
C VAL A 91 -5.74 5.27 -0.81
N PHE A 92 -4.93 6.28 -0.50
CA PHE A 92 -4.91 6.97 0.78
C PHE A 92 -5.88 8.15 0.77
N ASP A 93 -6.51 8.39 1.92
CA ASP A 93 -7.21 9.63 2.23
C ASP A 93 -6.97 10.01 3.71
N SER A 94 -7.00 11.30 4.00
CA SER A 94 -6.80 11.82 5.36
C SER A 94 -8.09 11.86 6.18
N ALA A 95 -9.18 11.23 5.73
CA ALA A 95 -10.41 11.21 6.51
C ALA A 95 -10.20 10.42 7.81
N PRO A 96 -10.88 10.82 8.90
CA PRO A 96 -10.85 10.08 10.14
C PRO A 96 -11.21 8.60 9.96
N TRP A 97 -10.55 7.74 10.73
CA TRP A 97 -10.85 6.32 10.75
C TRP A 97 -12.17 6.04 11.50
N ILE A 98 -13.16 5.46 10.81
CA ILE A 98 -14.51 5.20 11.36
C ILE A 98 -14.65 3.78 11.97
N GLY A 99 -13.56 3.05 12.16
CA GLY A 99 -13.56 1.88 13.07
C GLY A 99 -14.15 0.57 12.53
N ARG A 100 -14.76 0.53 11.34
CA ARG A 100 -15.41 -0.70 10.83
C ARG A 100 -15.25 -0.86 9.31
N LEU A 101 -14.42 -1.81 8.90
CA LEU A 101 -14.88 -2.73 7.85
C LEU A 101 -15.70 -3.84 8.54
N PRO A 102 -16.81 -4.29 7.96
CA PRO A 102 -17.48 -5.49 8.44
C PRO A 102 -16.51 -6.67 8.32
N ARG A 103 -16.01 -7.15 9.46
CA ARG A 103 -15.31 -8.43 9.57
C ARG A 103 -16.32 -9.51 9.21
N ARG A 104 -16.18 -10.09 8.02
CA ARG A 104 -17.06 -11.09 7.39
C ARG A 104 -18.45 -10.58 6.99
N CYS A 105 -18.91 -11.13 5.86
CA CYS A 105 -20.25 -11.07 5.29
C CYS A 105 -21.35 -10.84 6.34
N VAL A 106 -21.66 -9.58 6.61
CA VAL A 106 -23.02 -9.19 6.98
C VAL A 106 -23.59 -8.67 5.67
N ARG A 107 -24.63 -9.34 5.14
CA ARG A 107 -25.37 -8.84 3.98
C ARG A 107 -25.67 -7.36 4.23
N PRO A 108 -25.14 -6.42 3.40
CA PRO A 108 -25.45 -5.03 3.57
C PRO A 108 -26.92 -4.80 3.23
N ASP A 109 -27.48 -3.76 3.85
CA ASP A 109 -28.79 -3.24 3.51
C ASP A 109 -28.80 -2.94 2.00
N LEU A 110 -29.74 -3.53 1.26
CA LEU A 110 -29.78 -3.55 -0.23
C LEU A 110 -29.88 -2.15 -0.88
N TYR A 111 -30.00 -1.12 -0.04
CA TYR A 111 -30.20 0.29 -0.38
C TYR A 111 -29.02 1.22 0.02
N ALA A 112 -27.96 0.73 0.66
CA ALA A 112 -26.75 1.52 0.90
C ALA A 112 -25.83 1.45 -0.32
N GLU A 113 -25.72 2.53 -1.09
CA GLU A 113 -24.85 2.60 -2.29
C GLU A 113 -23.37 2.29 -1.97
N SER A 114 -22.91 2.62 -0.75
CA SER A 114 -21.57 2.30 -0.26
C SER A 114 -21.29 0.80 -0.07
N GLY A 115 -22.33 -0.02 0.07
CA GLY A 115 -22.20 -1.48 0.21
C GLY A 115 -21.88 -2.18 -1.10
N ARG A 116 -22.43 -1.69 -2.22
CA ARG A 116 -22.27 -2.31 -3.55
C ARG A 116 -20.87 -2.14 -4.11
N GLY A 117 -20.25 -0.98 -3.89
CA GLY A 117 -18.89 -0.71 -4.35
C GLY A 117 -17.88 -1.69 -3.74
N LEU A 118 -17.95 -1.93 -2.43
CA LEU A 118 -17.05 -2.88 -1.76
C LEU A 118 -17.35 -4.35 -2.09
N GLU A 119 -18.61 -4.70 -2.36
CA GLU A 119 -18.96 -6.03 -2.88
C GLU A 119 -18.33 -6.28 -4.26
N MET A 120 -18.35 -5.28 -5.15
CA MET A 120 -17.68 -5.34 -6.44
C MET A 120 -16.16 -5.44 -6.30
N VAL A 121 -15.56 -4.64 -5.41
CA VAL A 121 -14.12 -4.74 -5.09
C VAL A 121 -13.78 -6.16 -4.63
N ASN A 122 -14.58 -6.72 -3.73
CA ASN A 122 -14.37 -8.07 -3.22
C ASN A 122 -14.50 -9.14 -4.30
N ALA A 123 -15.54 -9.06 -5.14
CA ALA A 123 -15.79 -10.02 -6.20
C ALA A 123 -14.67 -10.02 -7.24
N LEU A 124 -14.32 -8.84 -7.78
CA LEU A 124 -13.28 -8.70 -8.79
C LEU A 124 -11.90 -9.08 -8.26
N THR A 125 -11.58 -8.70 -7.02
CA THR A 125 -10.30 -9.10 -6.41
C THR A 125 -10.22 -10.62 -6.22
N ALA A 126 -11.30 -11.24 -5.75
CA ALA A 126 -11.36 -12.69 -5.54
C ALA A 126 -11.30 -13.49 -6.86
N GLU A 127 -11.90 -12.97 -7.94
CA GLU A 127 -11.84 -13.58 -9.27
C GLU A 127 -10.40 -13.78 -9.76
N HIS A 128 -9.52 -12.84 -9.45
CA HIS A 128 -8.10 -12.90 -9.78
C HIS A 128 -7.25 -13.57 -8.70
N GLY A 129 -7.85 -14.14 -7.64
CA GLY A 129 -7.11 -14.73 -6.53
C GLY A 129 -6.30 -13.73 -5.70
N GLY A 130 -6.66 -12.45 -5.76
CA GLY A 130 -6.00 -11.36 -5.05
C GLY A 130 -6.48 -11.18 -3.61
N SER A 131 -6.03 -10.08 -3.00
CA SER A 131 -6.48 -9.66 -1.65
C SER A 131 -6.83 -8.18 -1.62
N TRP A 132 -7.77 -7.77 -0.77
CA TRP A 132 -8.10 -6.36 -0.55
C TRP A 132 -8.35 -6.10 0.93
N GLY A 133 -8.27 -4.83 1.33
CA GLY A 133 -8.60 -4.44 2.70
C GLY A 133 -8.48 -2.94 2.91
N VAL A 134 -8.69 -2.53 4.16
CA VAL A 134 -8.40 -1.16 4.59
C VAL A 134 -7.70 -1.17 5.94
N HIS A 135 -6.85 -0.18 6.17
CA HIS A 135 -6.14 -0.02 7.43
C HIS A 135 -5.73 1.44 7.68
N ARG A 136 -5.41 1.79 8.92
CA ARG A 136 -4.82 3.11 9.24
C ARG A 136 -3.42 3.20 8.65
N THR A 137 -3.03 4.39 8.23
CA THR A 137 -1.70 4.65 7.68
C THR A 137 -1.37 6.15 7.72
N ARG A 138 -0.26 6.55 7.12
CA ARG A 138 0.13 7.96 6.95
C ARG A 138 0.34 8.35 5.49
N SER A 139 0.14 9.62 5.14
CA SER A 139 0.46 10.16 3.80
C SER A 139 1.95 10.03 3.47
N ARG A 140 2.29 10.12 2.18
CA ARG A 140 3.66 10.02 1.64
C ARG A 140 4.16 11.32 1.01
N LEU A 141 3.27 12.12 0.44
CA LEU A 141 3.63 13.31 -0.35
C LEU A 141 3.52 14.62 0.45
N SER A 142 2.81 14.62 1.57
CA SER A 142 2.71 15.80 2.45
C SER A 142 4.07 16.19 3.04
N ALA A 143 4.31 17.49 3.25
CA ALA A 143 5.55 18.00 3.87
C ALA A 143 5.80 17.41 5.27
N ALA A 144 4.73 17.17 6.02
CA ALA A 144 4.71 16.33 7.20
C ALA A 144 3.72 15.19 6.96
N ALA A 145 4.09 13.96 7.30
CA ALA A 145 3.23 12.80 7.11
C ALA A 145 1.96 12.91 7.97
N VAL A 146 0.80 12.86 7.34
CA VAL A 146 -0.52 13.05 7.95
C VAL A 146 -1.17 11.68 8.19
N SER A 147 -1.70 11.44 9.38
CA SER A 147 -2.46 10.23 9.68
C SER A 147 -3.76 10.16 8.88
N GLY A 148 -4.14 8.96 8.47
CA GLY A 148 -5.35 8.73 7.70
C GLY A 148 -5.61 7.25 7.53
N LYS A 149 -6.25 6.89 6.42
CA LYS A 149 -6.56 5.51 6.09
C LYS A 149 -6.19 5.20 4.66
N VAL A 150 -6.08 3.92 4.38
CA VAL A 150 -5.87 3.42 3.03
C VAL A 150 -6.82 2.30 2.73
N ALA A 151 -7.42 2.33 1.55
CA ALA A 151 -8.05 1.18 0.95
C ALA A 151 -7.14 0.63 -0.13
N TYR A 152 -6.99 -0.69 -0.17
CA TYR A 152 -6.05 -1.33 -1.08
C TYR A 152 -6.61 -2.60 -1.69
N PHE A 153 -6.04 -2.97 -2.82
CA PHE A 153 -6.15 -4.28 -3.42
C PHE A 153 -4.78 -4.72 -3.95
N ALA A 154 -4.56 -6.02 -3.98
CA ALA A 154 -3.38 -6.68 -4.51
C ALA A 154 -3.84 -7.73 -5.50
N LEU A 155 -3.33 -7.68 -6.72
CA LEU A 155 -3.63 -8.66 -7.77
C LEU A 155 -2.34 -9.37 -8.16
N PRO A 156 -2.39 -10.68 -8.47
CA PRO A 156 -1.25 -11.36 -9.06
C PRO A 156 -0.92 -10.71 -10.41
N ILE A 157 0.36 -10.47 -10.63
CA ILE A 157 0.88 -10.09 -11.93
C ILE A 157 1.35 -11.37 -12.62
N PRO A 158 0.82 -11.71 -13.81
CA PRO A 158 1.35 -12.84 -14.57
C PRO A 158 2.79 -12.52 -14.93
N GLU A 159 3.74 -13.32 -14.44
CA GLU A 159 5.17 -13.04 -14.50
C GLU A 159 5.63 -12.60 -15.90
N PRO A 160 6.04 -11.33 -16.09
CA PRO A 160 6.77 -10.94 -17.28
C PRO A 160 8.22 -10.70 -16.87
N HIS A 161 9.09 -11.59 -17.35
CA HIS A 161 10.54 -11.62 -17.19
C HIS A 161 11.10 -11.87 -15.77
N PRO A 162 12.10 -12.77 -15.63
CA PRO A 162 12.96 -12.80 -14.46
C PRO A 162 13.76 -11.50 -14.43
N VAL A 163 13.20 -10.48 -13.78
CA VAL A 163 13.99 -9.35 -13.31
C VAL A 163 14.87 -9.92 -12.22
N VAL A 164 16.10 -10.31 -12.59
CA VAL A 164 17.11 -10.74 -11.64
C VAL A 164 17.47 -9.52 -10.79
N ARG A 165 16.71 -9.34 -9.70
CA ARG A 165 17.04 -8.36 -8.68
C ARG A 165 18.21 -8.92 -7.89
N SER A 166 19.34 -8.22 -7.89
CA SER A 166 20.32 -8.45 -6.84
C SER A 166 19.67 -8.05 -5.52
N ALA A 167 19.36 -9.03 -4.66
CA ALA A 167 18.81 -8.74 -3.35
C ALA A 167 19.76 -7.78 -2.62
N PRO A 168 19.25 -6.70 -1.99
CA PRO A 168 20.10 -5.82 -1.21
C PRO A 168 20.69 -6.60 -0.03
N ASP A 169 21.89 -6.24 0.40
CA ASP A 169 22.42 -6.78 1.64
C ASP A 169 21.57 -6.27 2.84
N CYS A 170 21.54 -7.04 3.92
CA CYS A 170 20.69 -6.73 5.08
C CYS A 170 20.93 -5.35 5.71
N ARG A 171 22.15 -4.78 5.64
CA ARG A 171 22.41 -3.44 6.19
C ARG A 171 21.84 -2.37 5.28
N THR A 172 22.05 -2.49 3.98
CA THR A 172 21.44 -1.60 2.98
C THR A 172 19.92 -1.65 3.10
N ALA A 173 19.32 -2.84 3.15
CA ALA A 173 17.88 -3.02 3.32
C ALA A 173 17.38 -2.38 4.63
N GLY A 174 18.13 -2.54 5.73
CA GLY A 174 17.84 -1.90 7.02
C GLY A 174 17.89 -0.37 6.97
N ARG A 175 18.86 0.23 6.27
CA ARG A 175 18.94 1.70 6.10
C ARG A 175 17.81 2.25 5.24
N VAL A 176 17.45 1.54 4.16
CA VAL A 176 16.32 1.92 3.31
C VAL A 176 15.01 1.84 4.09
N LEU A 177 14.83 0.82 4.92
CA LEU A 177 13.67 0.70 5.81
C LEU A 177 13.62 1.86 6.82
N GLU A 178 14.72 2.17 7.49
CA GLU A 178 14.79 3.30 8.43
C GLU A 178 14.39 4.61 7.75
N ALA A 179 14.97 4.91 6.58
CA ALA A 179 14.65 6.10 5.81
C ALA A 179 13.16 6.13 5.39
N ALA A 180 12.61 5.00 4.94
CA ALA A 180 11.20 4.89 4.57
C ALA A 180 10.27 5.16 5.76
N LEU A 181 10.58 4.64 6.95
CA LEU A 181 9.79 4.87 8.17
C LEU A 181 9.87 6.33 8.63
N MET A 182 11.07 6.91 8.62
CA MET A 182 11.27 8.32 8.99
C MET A 182 10.56 9.27 8.02
N ALA A 183 10.54 8.95 6.72
CA ALA A 183 9.78 9.71 5.72
C ALA A 183 8.27 9.66 5.97
N ARG A 184 7.79 8.58 6.60
CA ARG A 184 6.39 8.44 7.06
C ARG A 184 6.15 9.06 8.44
N GLY A 185 7.11 9.82 8.98
CA GLY A 185 6.95 10.55 10.24
C GLY A 185 7.15 9.71 11.50
N LEU A 186 7.58 8.45 11.40
CA LEU A 186 7.90 7.62 12.57
C LEU A 186 9.26 8.05 13.11
N LYS A 187 9.27 8.67 14.31
CA LYS A 187 10.49 9.09 15.01
C LYS A 187 10.27 9.01 16.54
N PRO A 188 11.28 8.55 17.32
CA PRO A 188 12.56 8.01 16.86
C PRO A 188 12.43 6.62 16.23
N VAL A 189 13.35 6.28 15.31
CA VAL A 189 13.58 4.89 14.86
C VAL A 189 15.01 4.56 15.26
N HIS A 190 15.20 3.54 16.08
CA HIS A 190 16.52 3.13 16.55
C HIS A 190 17.04 2.00 15.67
N ARG A 191 18.16 2.23 14.95
CA ARG A 191 18.84 1.19 14.18
C ARG A 191 20.19 0.83 14.79
N CYS A 192 20.45 -0.47 14.91
CA CYS A 192 21.75 -1.03 15.28
C CYS A 192 22.21 -2.02 14.22
N GLU A 193 23.51 -2.01 13.88
CA GLU A 193 24.12 -2.94 12.92
C GLU A 193 25.26 -3.72 13.60
N GLY A 194 25.36 -5.02 13.33
CA GLY A 194 26.41 -5.88 13.89
C GLY A 194 26.20 -7.34 13.54
N LEU A 195 27.25 -8.17 13.62
CA LEU A 195 27.16 -9.63 13.46
C LEU A 195 26.42 -10.10 12.18
N GLY A 196 26.55 -9.36 11.07
CA GLY A 196 25.88 -9.71 9.81
C GLY A 196 24.37 -9.46 9.79
N MET A 197 23.87 -8.58 10.66
CA MET A 197 22.46 -8.20 10.74
C MET A 197 22.29 -6.71 11.03
N ALA A 198 21.09 -6.21 10.75
CA ALA A 198 20.60 -4.92 11.23
C ALA A 198 19.32 -5.13 12.04
N VAL A 199 19.12 -4.33 13.08
CA VAL A 199 17.91 -4.33 13.90
C VAL A 199 17.34 -2.93 13.89
N LEU A 200 16.05 -2.81 13.62
CA LEU A 200 15.30 -1.57 13.74
C LEU A 200 14.25 -1.74 14.83
N SER A 201 14.19 -0.79 15.76
CA SER A 201 13.13 -0.69 16.76
C SER A 201 12.44 0.65 16.60
N VAL A 202 11.14 0.62 16.32
CA VAL A 202 10.31 1.83 16.22
C VAL A 202 9.74 2.18 17.59
N ARG A 203 9.26 1.17 18.30
CA ARG A 203 8.74 1.21 19.67
C ARG A 203 8.88 -0.19 20.29
N PRO A 204 8.73 -0.39 21.61
CA PRO A 204 8.92 -1.70 22.25
C PRO A 204 8.14 -2.85 21.60
N GLU A 205 6.99 -2.55 21.02
CA GLU A 205 6.10 -3.51 20.38
C GLU A 205 6.45 -3.83 18.91
N ILE A 206 7.24 -2.97 18.25
CA ILE A 206 7.52 -3.07 16.81
C ILE A 206 9.03 -3.14 16.58
N THR A 207 9.50 -4.36 16.30
CA THR A 207 10.92 -4.63 16.03
C THR A 207 11.09 -5.36 14.70
N VAL A 208 12.07 -4.94 13.90
CA VAL A 208 12.44 -5.56 12.63
C VAL A 208 13.88 -6.03 12.70
N PHE A 209 14.11 -7.30 12.39
CA PHE A 209 15.43 -7.89 12.22
C PHE A 209 15.71 -8.10 10.73
N ALA A 210 16.72 -7.46 10.17
CA ALA A 210 17.23 -7.73 8.83
C ALA A 210 18.43 -8.66 8.92
N ARG A 211 18.33 -9.85 8.30
CA ARG A 211 19.43 -10.81 8.15
C ARG A 211 19.59 -11.16 6.68
N GLN A 212 20.76 -11.70 6.31
CA GLN A 212 20.90 -12.32 4.99
C GLN A 212 19.89 -13.48 4.89
N GLY A 213 18.89 -13.32 4.02
CA GLY A 213 17.73 -14.22 3.91
C GLY A 213 16.37 -13.57 4.20
N GLY A 214 16.32 -12.34 4.74
CA GLY A 214 15.06 -11.60 4.87
C GLY A 214 14.94 -10.70 6.09
N PHE A 215 13.84 -9.96 6.14
CA PHE A 215 13.33 -9.31 7.34
C PHE A 215 12.56 -10.30 8.20
N SER A 216 12.63 -10.15 9.52
CA SER A 216 11.71 -10.73 10.48
C SER A 216 11.10 -9.58 11.28
N LEU A 217 9.83 -9.30 11.04
CA LEU A 217 9.08 -8.23 11.69
C LEU A 217 8.20 -8.84 12.77
N THR A 218 8.33 -8.34 14.00
CA THR A 218 7.46 -8.70 15.11
C THR A 218 6.56 -7.53 15.46
N THR A 219 5.25 -7.76 15.48
CA THR A 219 4.23 -6.78 15.90
C THR A 219 3.14 -7.44 16.75
N PRO A 220 2.39 -6.70 17.57
CA PRO A 220 1.23 -7.24 18.28
C PRO A 220 0.10 -7.70 17.34
N LEU A 221 0.00 -7.10 16.15
CA LEU A 221 -1.08 -7.39 15.19
C LEU A 221 -0.88 -8.69 14.42
N THR A 222 0.36 -8.97 14.02
CA THR A 222 0.67 -10.09 13.11
C THR A 222 1.58 -11.16 13.71
N GLY A 223 2.07 -10.94 14.94
CA GLY A 223 3.14 -11.78 15.50
C GLY A 223 4.44 -11.57 14.74
N THR A 224 5.25 -12.63 14.61
CA THR A 224 6.51 -12.60 13.87
C THR A 224 6.31 -13.13 12.45
N VAL A 225 6.49 -12.27 11.46
CA VAL A 225 6.36 -12.58 10.03
C VAL A 225 7.68 -12.33 9.30
N ARG A 226 8.01 -13.17 8.30
CA ARG A 226 9.22 -13.03 7.49
C ARG A 226 8.91 -12.45 6.12
N TYR A 227 9.77 -11.56 5.65
CA TYR A 227 9.67 -10.92 4.33
C TYR A 227 11.02 -11.00 3.61
N PRO A 228 11.06 -11.08 2.27
CA PRO A 228 12.28 -10.90 1.49
C PRO A 228 12.92 -9.53 1.72
N LEU A 229 14.25 -9.43 1.62
CA LEU A 229 14.96 -8.14 1.79
C LEU A 229 14.60 -7.10 0.72
N ALA A 230 14.07 -7.53 -0.43
CA ALA A 230 13.59 -6.65 -1.49
C ALA A 230 12.24 -5.98 -1.15
N GLU A 231 11.49 -6.49 -0.18
CA GLU A 231 10.14 -6.01 0.16
C GLU A 231 10.15 -4.93 1.25
N VAL A 232 11.13 -4.01 1.17
CA VAL A 232 11.25 -2.90 2.13
C VAL A 232 9.96 -2.08 2.19
N VAL A 233 9.29 -1.87 1.06
CA VAL A 233 8.02 -1.15 1.01
C VAL A 233 6.94 -1.86 1.80
N GLU A 234 6.74 -3.16 1.61
CA GLU A 234 5.72 -3.93 2.34
C GLU A 234 6.00 -3.91 3.85
N VAL A 235 7.24 -4.17 4.25
CA VAL A 235 7.62 -4.11 5.67
C VAL A 235 7.36 -2.73 6.25
N SER A 236 7.68 -1.65 5.50
CA SER A 236 7.38 -0.29 5.94
C SER A 236 5.89 -0.03 6.11
N GLU A 237 5.05 -0.57 5.23
CA GLU A 237 3.59 -0.43 5.30
C GLU A 237 3.00 -1.15 6.51
N VAL A 238 3.46 -2.37 6.81
CA VAL A 238 3.00 -3.13 7.99
C VAL A 238 3.43 -2.45 9.29
N VAL A 239 4.65 -1.92 9.34
CA VAL A 239 5.14 -1.15 10.50
C VAL A 239 4.31 0.12 10.71
N VAL A 240 4.07 0.91 9.66
CA VAL A 240 3.25 2.13 9.75
C VAL A 240 1.82 1.78 10.17
N TRP A 241 1.22 0.74 9.60
CA TRP A 241 -0.11 0.28 10.01
C TRP A 241 -0.14 -0.07 11.50
N CYS A 242 0.78 -0.91 11.96
CA CYS A 242 0.84 -1.28 13.38
C CYS A 242 1.08 -0.08 14.29
N ASN A 243 1.91 0.86 13.86
CA ASN A 243 2.18 2.10 14.58
C ASN A 243 0.90 2.90 14.79
N GLU A 244 0.10 3.09 13.74
CA GLU A 244 -1.16 3.84 13.81
C GLU A 244 -2.27 3.13 14.60
N GLU A 245 -2.33 1.79 14.56
CA GLU A 245 -3.27 1.04 15.40
C GLU A 245 -2.95 1.17 16.88
N LEU A 246 -1.66 1.15 17.24
CA LEU A 246 -1.23 1.31 18.64
C LEU A 246 -1.38 2.74 19.14
N ASP A 247 -1.32 3.76 18.28
CA ASP A 247 -1.59 5.15 18.68
C ASP A 247 -3.09 5.42 18.86
N ALA A 248 -3.96 4.57 18.29
CA ALA A 248 -5.41 4.70 18.36
C ALA A 248 -6.07 3.88 19.48
N GLY A 249 -5.33 2.99 20.15
CA GLY A 249 -5.81 2.12 21.24
C GLY A 249 -5.34 2.59 22.60
#